data_AF-A0A2T7PQ17-F1
#
_entry.id   AF-A0A2T7PQ17-F1
#
_cell.length_a   1.000
_cell.length_b   1.000
_cell.length_c   1.000
_cell.angle_alpha   90.00
_cell.angle_beta   90.00
_cell.angle_gamma   90.00
#
_symmetry.space_group_name_H-M   'P 1'
#
loop_
_entity.id
_entity.type
_entity.pdbx_description
1 polymer ?
#
loop_
_entity_poly.entity_id
_entity_poly.type
_entity_poly.pdbx_seq_one_letter_code
_entity_poly.pdbx_strand_id
1 'polypeptide(L)'
;MADERLEKEVTTLLLTEFDGRAKFGKLRRSLYQNKTVRDIGLRSALRRISNINKFLVFEKNNKVNCLSVFCKDASICCGYRRRGCETCKKENCQKFHVCKYFISGSCTRRFSCRFGHDLSNEANRRLSDRLGLSSFSCEDIRTIILCSHPAVCEEYNMDGCDDDDCPDLHVCSRFIKQKCTAGACCKFEHSIKRSDHNMWVLDTFDVSHLTDEELREIILVRVVSDRDIGLQSQMTPASSTLSLWSSFTATSTLSLATDDTDESVVDVFSFLLKRFSGRARFNTFLTERGHLLGHLGLAGIIDWLKDNKDRFLLYVHRSNLNYVSVYNSRARACFRFYDPRKSGCDNKSCKYFHVCRKFVAGDCVSTLCNYSHSFSSGSNAKVRSDLKLDEFTDSEICAIIRCSNPTICVNHNTSGCHLDDCPDLHVCSKNTFNQCTSGDGCKFGHVIRDSGEHNAYVLKTFHMDTWREDVLRRLVIAKKGEHTETQENVGASAIQRAPSVGQLQKAISTLDLSKSVNDKDIFPGKYEYICAKYTWTGACPNIPFCPHYHHPDRLPYLWLTAEDGQWRRIPTSDGVQLETRFCEYDDVLKKEVKLEILLQSHLPVKRILLLNIPLRLDY
;
A
#
# COMPACT_ATOMS: atom_id res chain seq x y z
N MET A 1 21.26 -23.39 -25.95
CA MET A 1 20.41 -24.42 -25.30
C MET A 1 19.74 -23.91 -24.02
N ALA A 2 20.42 -23.83 -22.86
CA ALA A 2 19.76 -23.44 -21.60
C ALA A 2 19.43 -21.92 -21.50
N ASP A 3 20.29 -21.05 -22.04
CA ASP A 3 20.04 -19.59 -22.08
C ASP A 3 18.92 -19.25 -23.07
N GLU A 4 18.94 -19.85 -24.26
CA GLU A 4 17.88 -19.67 -25.27
C GLU A 4 16.51 -20.13 -24.78
N ARG A 5 16.46 -21.23 -24.00
CA ARG A 5 15.22 -21.70 -23.39
C ARG A 5 14.70 -20.70 -22.35
N LEU A 6 15.58 -20.23 -21.46
CA LEU A 6 15.24 -19.22 -20.45
C LEU A 6 14.78 -17.91 -21.10
N GLU A 7 15.49 -17.46 -22.12
CA GLU A 7 15.14 -16.29 -22.92
C GLU A 7 13.74 -16.42 -23.52
N LYS A 8 13.45 -17.54 -24.18
CA LYS A 8 12.16 -17.78 -24.82
C LYS A 8 11.02 -17.83 -23.80
N GLU A 9 11.22 -18.54 -22.69
CA GLU A 9 10.21 -18.64 -21.63
C GLU A 9 9.91 -17.27 -20.99
N VAL A 10 10.94 -16.49 -20.64
CA VAL A 10 10.79 -15.16 -20.04
C VAL A 10 10.18 -14.17 -21.05
N THR A 11 10.58 -14.23 -22.31
CA THR A 11 10.03 -13.35 -23.36
C THR A 11 8.54 -13.63 -23.57
N THR A 12 8.16 -14.90 -23.73
CA THR A 12 6.75 -15.29 -23.85
C THR A 12 5.96 -14.80 -22.64
N LEU A 13 6.47 -15.06 -21.43
CA LEU A 13 5.81 -14.67 -20.19
C LEU A 13 5.56 -13.16 -20.11
N LEU A 14 6.58 -12.36 -20.42
CA LEU A 14 6.47 -10.90 -20.42
C LEU A 14 5.45 -10.42 -21.45
N LEU A 15 5.44 -10.97 -22.66
CA LEU A 15 4.52 -10.57 -23.72
C LEU A 15 3.07 -10.99 -23.43
N THR A 16 2.83 -12.19 -22.88
CA THR A 16 1.49 -12.74 -22.70
C THR A 16 0.81 -12.30 -21.40
N GLU A 17 1.57 -12.12 -20.31
CA GLU A 17 1.00 -11.81 -18.99
C GLU A 17 1.20 -10.35 -18.56
N PHE A 18 2.18 -9.65 -19.13
CA PHE A 18 2.66 -8.38 -18.58
C PHE A 18 2.82 -7.25 -19.60
N ASP A 19 2.20 -7.34 -20.79
CA ASP A 19 2.29 -6.33 -21.84
C ASP A 19 3.75 -5.94 -22.17
N GLY A 20 4.65 -6.93 -22.14
CA GLY A 20 6.08 -6.79 -22.38
C GLY A 20 6.91 -6.28 -21.20
N ARG A 21 6.31 -5.91 -20.05
CA ARG A 21 7.05 -5.35 -18.92
C ARG A 21 6.44 -5.71 -17.57
N ALA A 22 7.24 -6.33 -16.69
CA ALA A 22 6.79 -6.79 -15.38
C ALA A 22 7.62 -6.19 -14.24
N LYS A 23 6.94 -5.78 -13.16
CA LYS A 23 7.60 -5.53 -11.87
C LYS A 23 8.17 -6.84 -11.33
N PHE A 24 9.37 -6.78 -10.76
CA PHE A 24 10.11 -7.98 -10.41
C PHE A 24 9.38 -8.87 -9.40
N GLY A 25 8.67 -8.30 -8.42
CA GLY A 25 7.86 -9.08 -7.47
C GLY A 25 6.73 -9.89 -8.13
N LYS A 26 6.10 -9.36 -9.18
CA LYS A 26 5.08 -10.07 -9.96
C LYS A 26 5.71 -11.12 -10.88
N LEU A 27 6.76 -10.75 -11.61
CA LEU A 27 7.49 -11.66 -12.48
C LEU A 27 8.06 -12.87 -11.72
N ARG A 28 8.62 -12.63 -10.52
CA ARG A 28 9.15 -13.66 -9.64
C ARG A 28 8.13 -14.77 -9.41
N ARG A 29 6.88 -14.42 -9.09
CA ARG A 29 5.79 -15.38 -8.85
C ARG A 29 5.52 -16.23 -10.09
N SER A 30 5.33 -15.60 -11.25
CA SER A 30 5.07 -16.32 -12.51
C SER A 30 6.25 -17.22 -12.93
N LEU A 31 7.50 -16.82 -12.69
CA LEU A 31 8.68 -17.63 -12.99
C LEU A 31 8.77 -18.90 -12.12
N TYR A 32 8.35 -18.84 -10.85
CA TYR A 32 8.30 -20.01 -9.98
C TYR A 32 7.13 -20.93 -10.34
N GLN A 33 5.95 -20.37 -10.62
CA GLN A 33 4.74 -21.12 -11.02
C GLN A 33 4.96 -21.90 -12.32
N ASN A 34 5.60 -21.29 -13.32
CA ASN A 34 5.92 -21.93 -14.60
C ASN A 34 7.14 -22.88 -14.55
N LYS A 35 7.73 -23.11 -13.37
CA LYS A 35 8.94 -23.94 -13.15
C LYS A 35 10.18 -23.48 -13.95
N THR A 36 10.15 -22.32 -14.59
CA THR A 36 11.23 -21.74 -15.42
C THR A 36 12.55 -21.59 -14.65
N VAL A 37 12.49 -21.31 -13.35
CA VAL A 37 13.68 -21.11 -12.50
C VAL A 37 13.97 -22.25 -11.52
N ARG A 38 13.23 -23.38 -11.62
CA ARG A 38 13.29 -24.46 -10.63
C ARG A 38 14.67 -25.11 -10.51
N ASP A 39 15.39 -25.24 -11.63
CA ASP A 39 16.65 -26.00 -11.69
C ASP A 39 17.91 -25.12 -11.56
N ILE A 40 17.84 -23.83 -11.90
CA ILE A 40 19.00 -22.89 -11.91
C ILE A 40 18.97 -21.87 -10.77
N GLY A 41 17.82 -21.68 -10.12
CA GLY A 41 17.61 -20.67 -9.09
C GLY A 41 17.48 -19.24 -9.64
N LEU A 42 16.65 -18.42 -8.98
CA LEU A 42 16.26 -17.08 -9.43
C LEU A 42 17.45 -16.12 -9.61
N ARG A 43 18.45 -16.17 -8.72
CA ARG A 43 19.63 -15.30 -8.79
C ARG A 43 20.49 -15.61 -10.02
N SER A 44 20.65 -16.89 -10.37
CA SER A 44 21.39 -17.30 -11.56
C SER A 44 20.59 -16.99 -12.83
N ALA A 45 19.27 -17.19 -12.81
CA ALA A 45 18.40 -16.80 -13.91
C ALA A 45 18.48 -15.30 -14.20
N LEU A 46 18.39 -14.45 -13.18
CA LEU A 46 18.50 -12.99 -13.32
C LEU A 46 19.85 -12.56 -13.92
N ARG A 47 20.95 -13.14 -13.44
CA ARG A 47 22.28 -12.84 -13.97
C ARG A 47 22.39 -13.17 -15.46
N ARG A 48 21.80 -14.30 -15.87
CA ARG A 48 21.76 -14.74 -17.27
C ARG A 48 20.88 -13.81 -18.10
N ILE A 49 19.67 -13.50 -17.63
CA ILE A 49 18.74 -12.55 -18.26
C ILE A 49 19.37 -11.18 -18.46
N SER A 50 20.10 -10.67 -17.45
CA SER A 50 20.76 -9.36 -17.51
C SER A 50 21.88 -9.30 -18.55
N ASN A 51 22.45 -10.45 -18.93
CA ASN A 51 23.47 -10.55 -19.98
C ASN A 51 22.86 -10.75 -21.38
N ILE A 52 21.54 -10.96 -21.48
CA ILE A 52 20.85 -11.14 -22.75
C ILE A 52 20.39 -9.76 -23.24
N ASN A 53 20.84 -9.36 -24.42
CA ASN A 53 20.52 -8.07 -25.07
C ASN A 53 19.07 -7.93 -25.54
N LYS A 54 18.18 -8.85 -25.14
CA LYS A 54 16.74 -8.84 -25.41
C LYS A 54 15.88 -8.40 -24.22
N PHE A 55 16.51 -8.08 -23.09
CA PHE A 55 15.83 -7.58 -21.92
C PHE A 55 16.43 -6.25 -21.46
N LEU A 56 15.56 -5.41 -20.89
CA LEU A 56 15.96 -4.19 -20.20
C LEU A 56 15.67 -4.37 -18.71
N VAL A 57 16.70 -4.20 -17.90
CA VAL A 57 16.64 -4.38 -16.45
C VAL A 57 16.64 -3.01 -15.79
N PHE A 58 15.56 -2.68 -15.10
CA PHE A 58 15.48 -1.47 -14.29
C PHE A 58 15.99 -1.81 -12.89
N GLU A 59 17.21 -1.36 -12.60
CA GLU A 59 17.89 -1.61 -11.33
C GLU A 59 18.12 -0.30 -10.58
N LYS A 60 17.80 -0.30 -9.28
CA LYS A 60 18.04 0.83 -8.39
C LYS A 60 18.50 0.28 -7.04
N ASN A 61 19.55 0.87 -6.45
CA ASN A 61 20.12 0.41 -5.17
C ASN A 61 20.49 -1.09 -5.15
N ASN A 62 21.12 -1.60 -6.21
CA ASN A 62 21.50 -3.01 -6.39
C ASN A 62 20.32 -4.01 -6.34
N LYS A 63 19.11 -3.54 -6.68
CA LYS A 63 17.89 -4.34 -6.71
C LYS A 63 17.18 -4.19 -8.05
N VAL A 64 16.86 -5.33 -8.68
CA VAL A 64 16.03 -5.37 -9.88
C VAL A 64 14.58 -5.04 -9.51
N ASN A 65 14.08 -3.92 -10.03
CA ASN A 65 12.73 -3.43 -9.78
C ASN A 65 11.76 -3.83 -10.89
N CYS A 66 12.22 -3.81 -12.14
CA CYS A 66 11.40 -4.14 -13.30
C CYS A 66 12.24 -4.82 -14.38
N LEU A 67 11.62 -5.76 -15.11
CA LEU A 67 12.18 -6.40 -16.28
C LEU A 67 11.24 -6.14 -17.46
N SER A 68 11.82 -5.75 -18.60
CA SER A 68 11.09 -5.47 -19.83
C SER A 68 11.69 -6.26 -20.99
N VAL A 69 10.87 -6.67 -21.95
CA VAL A 69 11.37 -7.04 -23.28
C VAL A 69 12.03 -5.81 -23.91
N PHE A 70 13.08 -6.04 -24.68
CA PHE A 70 13.91 -4.99 -25.21
C PHE A 70 14.58 -5.41 -26.50
N CYS A 71 14.79 -4.47 -27.41
CA CYS A 71 15.62 -4.64 -28.58
C CYS A 71 16.25 -3.29 -28.90
N LYS A 72 17.55 -3.14 -28.62
CA LYS A 72 18.29 -1.87 -28.74
C LYS A 72 18.11 -1.22 -30.12
N ASP A 73 18.07 -2.02 -31.17
CA ASP A 73 17.98 -1.54 -32.54
C ASP A 73 16.54 -1.35 -33.05
N ALA A 74 15.53 -1.81 -32.30
CA ALA A 74 14.11 -1.70 -32.65
C ALA A 74 13.58 -0.26 -32.48
N SER A 75 13.99 0.63 -33.37
CA SER A 75 13.69 2.06 -33.31
C SER A 75 12.99 2.58 -34.55
N ILE A 76 12.14 3.59 -34.38
CA ILE A 76 11.29 4.14 -35.44
C ILE A 76 12.10 5.08 -36.34
N CYS A 77 11.89 5.06 -37.65
CA CYS A 77 12.57 5.93 -38.59
C CYS A 77 12.18 7.42 -38.40
N CYS A 78 13.15 8.33 -38.48
CA CYS A 78 12.92 9.78 -38.34
C CYS A 78 11.88 10.35 -39.32
N GLY A 79 11.84 9.86 -40.57
CA GLY A 79 10.83 10.24 -41.56
C GLY A 79 9.40 9.84 -41.17
N TYR A 80 9.27 8.91 -40.22
CA TYR A 80 8.01 8.43 -39.67
C TYR A 80 7.74 8.97 -38.24
N ARG A 81 8.60 9.87 -37.73
CA ARG A 81 8.46 10.54 -36.42
C ARG A 81 7.84 11.94 -36.50
N ARG A 82 8.11 12.70 -37.58
CA ARG A 82 7.71 14.13 -37.72
C ARG A 82 6.74 14.42 -38.87
N ARG A 83 5.92 15.45 -38.67
CA ARG A 83 5.09 16.04 -39.72
C ARG A 83 5.95 16.95 -40.61
N GLY A 84 6.03 16.66 -41.91
CA GLY A 84 6.81 17.44 -42.89
C GLY A 84 8.02 16.71 -43.49
N CYS A 85 8.37 15.52 -43.00
CA CYS A 85 9.35 14.66 -43.64
C CYS A 85 8.63 13.73 -44.62
N GLU A 86 8.77 13.99 -45.92
CA GLU A 86 8.15 13.19 -46.98
C GLU A 86 8.94 11.89 -47.16
N THR A 87 8.57 10.88 -46.36
CA THR A 87 8.99 9.46 -46.41
C THR A 87 10.51 9.18 -46.37
N CYS A 88 10.87 8.00 -45.84
CA CYS A 88 12.26 7.58 -45.80
C CYS A 88 12.73 7.18 -47.20
N LYS A 89 13.67 7.94 -47.79
CA LYS A 89 14.25 7.66 -49.12
C LYS A 89 15.47 6.73 -49.09
N LYS A 90 15.84 6.18 -47.93
CA LYS A 90 17.01 5.29 -47.78
C LYS A 90 16.63 3.87 -48.20
N GLU A 91 17.26 3.34 -49.25
CA GLU A 91 16.97 2.01 -49.81
C GLU A 91 17.25 0.82 -48.88
N ASN A 92 17.89 1.04 -47.72
CA ASN A 92 18.10 0.01 -46.70
C ASN A 92 18.00 0.59 -45.29
N CYS A 93 16.89 1.30 -45.00
CA CYS A 93 16.69 1.87 -43.67
C CYS A 93 16.71 0.78 -42.58
N GLN A 94 17.50 0.98 -41.54
CA GLN A 94 17.66 0.07 -40.40
C GLN A 94 16.71 0.43 -39.24
N LYS A 95 15.54 0.99 -39.57
CA LYS A 95 14.58 1.53 -38.59
C LYS A 95 13.16 1.23 -39.05
N PHE A 96 12.25 1.00 -38.11
CA PHE A 96 10.87 0.68 -38.44
C PHE A 96 10.17 1.86 -39.12
N HIS A 97 9.55 1.59 -40.27
CA HIS A 97 8.69 2.51 -41.00
C HIS A 97 7.26 2.35 -40.50
N VAL A 98 6.98 2.94 -39.35
CA VAL A 98 5.71 2.81 -38.64
C VAL A 98 5.39 4.08 -37.87
N CYS A 99 4.10 4.40 -37.74
CA CYS A 99 3.64 5.53 -36.97
C CYS A 99 3.99 5.40 -35.48
N LYS A 100 4.72 6.36 -34.91
CA LYS A 100 5.01 6.39 -33.45
C LYS A 100 3.76 6.43 -32.57
N TYR A 101 2.69 7.05 -33.07
CA TYR A 101 1.41 7.08 -32.38
C TYR A 101 0.68 5.73 -32.46
N PHE A 102 0.92 4.92 -33.49
CA PHE A 102 0.39 3.56 -33.55
C PHE A 102 1.10 2.65 -32.54
N ILE A 103 2.43 2.71 -32.49
CA ILE A 103 3.22 1.97 -31.49
C ILE A 103 2.79 2.31 -30.06
N SER A 104 2.56 3.59 -29.76
CA SER A 104 2.06 4.02 -28.45
C SER A 104 0.55 3.88 -28.25
N GLY A 105 -0.20 3.43 -29.25
CA GLY A 105 -1.66 3.24 -29.18
C GLY A 105 -2.48 4.53 -29.28
N SER A 106 -1.85 5.67 -29.57
CA SER A 106 -2.43 7.02 -29.63
C SER A 106 -2.76 7.57 -31.01
N CYS A 107 -2.67 6.75 -32.07
CA CYS A 107 -3.03 7.19 -33.41
C CYS A 107 -4.55 7.18 -33.63
N THR A 108 -5.14 8.34 -33.88
CA THR A 108 -6.58 8.48 -34.21
C THR A 108 -6.90 8.25 -35.68
N ARG A 109 -5.89 8.16 -36.56
CA ARG A 109 -6.07 8.14 -38.02
C ARG A 109 -6.24 6.76 -38.64
N ARG A 110 -6.30 5.68 -37.85
CA ARG A 110 -6.49 4.27 -38.29
C ARG A 110 -5.85 4.01 -39.67
N PHE A 111 -6.64 3.70 -40.69
CA PHE A 111 -6.18 3.35 -42.05
C PHE A 111 -5.72 4.56 -42.89
N SER A 112 -6.10 5.79 -42.54
CA SER A 112 -5.70 7.02 -43.26
C SER A 112 -4.41 7.65 -42.71
N CYS A 113 -3.71 6.95 -41.81
CA CYS A 113 -2.45 7.42 -41.27
C CYS A 113 -1.33 7.32 -42.31
N ARG A 114 -0.89 8.46 -42.84
CA ARG A 114 0.23 8.56 -43.80
C ARG A 114 1.57 7.96 -43.34
N PHE A 115 1.73 7.68 -42.05
CA PHE A 115 2.94 7.08 -41.50
C PHE A 115 2.87 5.54 -41.46
N GLY A 116 1.74 4.93 -41.86
CA GLY A 116 1.60 3.49 -41.92
C GLY A 116 1.55 2.81 -40.54
N HIS A 117 0.69 1.80 -40.43
CA HIS A 117 0.55 0.96 -39.23
C HIS A 117 0.96 -0.50 -39.49
N ASP A 118 1.42 -0.79 -40.70
CA ASP A 118 1.72 -2.15 -41.13
C ASP A 118 3.15 -2.54 -40.74
N LEU A 119 3.29 -3.36 -39.70
CA LEU A 119 4.56 -3.97 -39.30
C LEU A 119 4.96 -5.17 -40.16
N SER A 120 4.06 -5.63 -41.04
CA SER A 120 4.27 -6.74 -41.95
C SER A 120 4.65 -6.31 -43.37
N ASN A 121 4.79 -5.00 -43.65
CA ASN A 121 5.28 -4.56 -44.96
C ASN A 121 6.72 -5.04 -45.21
N GLU A 122 7.13 -5.08 -46.48
CA GLU A 122 8.43 -5.64 -46.89
C GLU A 122 9.64 -5.04 -46.14
N ALA A 123 9.65 -3.72 -45.94
CA ALA A 123 10.76 -3.05 -45.24
C ALA A 123 10.82 -3.44 -43.75
N ASN A 124 9.65 -3.49 -43.09
CA ASN A 124 9.55 -3.85 -41.69
C ASN A 124 9.80 -5.35 -41.46
N ARG A 125 9.35 -6.25 -42.35
CA ARG A 125 9.66 -7.69 -42.30
C ARG A 125 11.17 -7.95 -42.39
N ARG A 126 11.84 -7.36 -43.38
CA ARG A 126 13.31 -7.48 -43.51
C ARG A 126 14.04 -6.99 -42.27
N LEU A 127 13.55 -5.91 -41.65
CA LEU A 127 14.12 -5.43 -40.39
C LEU A 127 13.85 -6.41 -39.24
N SER A 128 12.61 -6.91 -39.11
CA SER A 128 12.26 -7.92 -38.10
C SER A 128 13.11 -9.19 -38.23
N ASP A 129 13.33 -9.69 -39.45
CA ASP A 129 14.21 -10.84 -39.69
C ASP A 129 15.63 -10.58 -39.20
N ARG A 130 16.20 -9.42 -39.54
CA ARG A 130 17.55 -9.02 -39.09
C ARG A 130 17.66 -8.85 -37.58
N LEU A 131 16.60 -8.38 -36.93
CA LEU A 131 16.56 -8.18 -35.48
C LEU A 131 16.19 -9.46 -34.71
N GLY A 132 15.97 -10.59 -35.41
CA GLY A 132 15.52 -11.83 -34.77
C GLY A 132 14.11 -11.76 -34.20
N LEU A 133 13.26 -10.90 -34.79
CA LEU A 133 11.87 -10.67 -34.38
C LEU A 133 10.84 -11.40 -35.25
N SER A 134 11.28 -12.15 -36.26
CA SER A 134 10.41 -12.81 -37.25
C SER A 134 9.50 -13.89 -36.69
N SER A 135 9.85 -14.45 -35.53
CA SER A 135 9.02 -15.44 -34.80
C SER A 135 7.88 -14.82 -33.99
N PHE A 136 7.82 -13.49 -33.87
CA PHE A 136 6.82 -12.79 -33.06
C PHE A 136 5.67 -12.28 -33.92
N SER A 137 4.48 -12.17 -33.32
CA SER A 137 3.34 -11.56 -34.00
C SER A 137 3.56 -10.06 -34.22
N CYS A 138 2.77 -9.43 -35.11
CA CYS A 138 2.84 -7.97 -35.28
C CYS A 138 2.51 -7.21 -33.99
N GLU A 139 1.65 -7.76 -33.12
CA GLU A 139 1.32 -7.15 -31.83
C GLU A 139 2.48 -7.29 -30.84
N ASP A 140 3.14 -8.45 -30.81
CA ASP A 140 4.34 -8.65 -29.99
C ASP A 140 5.48 -7.74 -30.44
N ILE A 141 5.71 -7.62 -31.75
CA ILE A 141 6.71 -6.69 -32.32
C ILE A 141 6.37 -5.25 -31.93
N ARG A 142 5.09 -4.87 -32.00
CA ARG A 142 4.62 -3.55 -31.56
C ARG A 142 4.95 -3.31 -30.09
N THR A 143 4.69 -4.29 -29.23
CA THR A 143 5.01 -4.25 -27.79
C THR A 143 6.51 -4.19 -27.54
N ILE A 144 7.32 -4.96 -28.25
CA ILE A 144 8.80 -4.92 -28.17
C ILE A 144 9.33 -3.53 -28.55
N ILE A 145 8.85 -2.96 -29.67
CA ILE A 145 9.23 -1.59 -30.07
C ILE A 145 8.82 -0.59 -28.99
N LEU A 146 7.61 -0.69 -28.45
CA LEU A 146 7.10 0.18 -27.40
C LEU A 146 7.98 0.12 -26.13
N CYS A 147 8.29 -1.09 -25.66
CA CYS A 147 9.11 -1.33 -24.49
C CYS A 147 10.60 -0.96 -24.68
N SER A 148 11.05 -0.85 -25.93
CA SER A 148 12.42 -0.45 -26.29
C SER A 148 12.63 1.07 -26.35
N HIS A 149 11.59 1.87 -26.05
CA HIS A 149 11.70 3.33 -25.97
C HIS A 149 11.23 3.84 -24.61
N PRO A 150 11.82 4.94 -24.11
CA PRO A 150 11.24 5.66 -22.97
C PRO A 150 9.82 6.11 -23.29
N ALA A 151 8.90 5.90 -22.36
CA ALA A 151 7.51 6.34 -22.48
C ALA A 151 7.15 7.30 -21.35
N VAL A 152 6.14 8.15 -21.61
CA VAL A 152 5.56 9.00 -20.58
C VAL A 152 4.64 8.18 -19.70
N CYS A 153 4.82 8.28 -18.38
CA CYS A 153 3.95 7.66 -17.40
C CYS A 153 2.53 8.22 -17.50
N GLU A 154 1.57 7.33 -17.74
CA GLU A 154 0.15 7.69 -17.86
C GLU A 154 -0.43 8.16 -16.53
N GLU A 155 -0.12 7.44 -15.44
CA GLU A 155 -0.62 7.74 -14.09
C GLU A 155 -0.15 9.11 -13.63
N TYR A 156 1.13 9.43 -13.85
CA TYR A 156 1.68 10.75 -13.60
C TYR A 156 0.88 11.84 -14.32
N ASN A 157 0.45 11.60 -15.56
CA ASN A 157 -0.29 12.55 -16.38
C ASN A 157 -1.82 12.59 -16.14
N MET A 158 -2.35 11.72 -15.28
CA MET A 158 -3.73 11.75 -14.84
C MET A 158 -3.83 12.44 -13.48
N ASP A 159 -3.40 11.74 -12.44
CA ASP A 159 -3.64 12.08 -11.03
C ASP A 159 -2.35 12.08 -10.19
N GLY A 160 -1.19 11.81 -10.79
CA GLY A 160 0.10 11.61 -10.12
C GLY A 160 0.48 10.11 -10.12
N CYS A 161 1.79 9.80 -10.09
CA CYS A 161 2.29 8.43 -9.99
C CYS A 161 2.95 8.23 -8.63
N ASP A 162 2.60 7.13 -7.96
CA ASP A 162 3.04 6.79 -6.61
C ASP A 162 4.12 5.71 -6.56
N ASP A 163 4.62 5.31 -7.72
CA ASP A 163 5.64 4.28 -7.89
C ASP A 163 7.03 4.92 -8.00
N ASP A 164 7.77 4.92 -6.89
CA ASP A 164 9.17 5.41 -6.82
C ASP A 164 10.15 4.65 -7.74
N ASP A 165 9.71 3.49 -8.25
CA ASP A 165 10.44 2.66 -9.20
C ASP A 165 9.73 2.59 -10.57
N CYS A 166 8.88 3.58 -10.90
CA CYS A 166 8.13 3.62 -12.15
C CYS A 166 9.08 3.55 -13.37
N PRO A 167 8.91 2.59 -14.28
CA PRO A 167 9.82 2.43 -15.42
C PRO A 167 9.57 3.45 -16.55
N ASP A 168 8.68 4.44 -16.33
CA ASP A 168 8.27 5.46 -17.30
C ASP A 168 8.54 6.88 -16.77
N LEU A 169 8.67 7.83 -17.70
CA LEU A 169 9.05 9.22 -17.41
C LEU A 169 7.89 10.02 -16.80
N HIS A 170 8.18 10.71 -15.70
CA HIS A 170 7.30 11.67 -15.04
C HIS A 170 7.47 13.04 -15.68
N VAL A 171 6.87 13.20 -16.86
CA VAL A 171 6.91 14.45 -17.64
C VAL A 171 5.55 14.71 -18.28
N CYS A 172 5.21 15.98 -18.51
CA CYS A 172 3.96 16.37 -19.14
C CYS A 172 3.84 15.81 -20.58
N SER A 173 2.86 14.95 -20.80
CA SER A 173 2.52 14.35 -22.10
C SER A 173 2.21 15.40 -23.17
N ARG A 174 1.57 16.52 -22.79
CA ARG A 174 1.28 17.63 -23.70
C ARG A 174 2.52 18.45 -24.04
N PHE A 175 3.48 18.55 -23.13
CA PHE A 175 4.77 19.18 -23.37
C PHE A 175 5.58 18.37 -24.39
N ILE A 176 5.69 17.05 -24.19
CA ILE A 176 6.34 16.15 -25.16
C ILE A 176 5.66 16.23 -26.55
N LYS A 177 4.33 16.34 -26.58
CA LYS A 177 3.55 16.53 -27.82
C LYS A 177 3.64 17.95 -28.42
N GLN A 178 4.33 18.89 -27.77
CA GLN A 178 4.40 20.32 -28.15
C GLN A 178 3.02 20.99 -28.28
N LYS A 179 2.10 20.63 -27.36
CA LYS A 179 0.70 21.10 -27.31
C LYS A 179 0.31 21.67 -25.94
N CYS A 180 1.25 21.79 -25.01
CA CYS A 180 0.96 22.34 -23.69
C CYS A 180 0.87 23.87 -23.77
N THR A 181 -0.30 24.42 -23.47
CA THR A 181 -0.54 25.87 -23.43
C THR A 181 -0.34 26.48 -22.03
N ALA A 182 -0.18 25.64 -21.00
CA ALA A 182 -0.07 26.09 -19.61
C ALA A 182 1.30 26.71 -19.27
N GLY A 183 2.31 26.56 -20.13
CA GLY A 183 3.65 27.12 -19.91
C GLY A 183 4.24 26.72 -18.55
N ALA A 184 4.82 27.68 -17.84
CA ALA A 184 5.38 27.49 -16.50
C ALA A 184 4.34 27.14 -15.41
N CYS A 185 3.04 27.37 -15.67
CA CYS A 185 1.95 27.06 -14.75
C CYS A 185 1.41 25.63 -14.92
N CYS A 186 2.07 24.78 -15.72
CA CYS A 186 1.65 23.39 -15.86
C CYS A 186 1.83 22.63 -14.55
N LYS A 187 0.82 21.85 -14.16
CA LYS A 187 0.89 20.96 -12.98
C LYS A 187 1.86 19.79 -13.15
N PHE A 188 2.32 19.53 -14.36
CA PHE A 188 3.23 18.45 -14.70
C PHE A 188 4.57 19.02 -15.15
N GLU A 189 5.64 18.29 -14.87
CA GLU A 189 6.99 18.73 -15.15
C GLU A 189 7.22 18.93 -16.66
N HIS A 190 7.84 20.06 -17.01
CA HIS A 190 8.25 20.42 -18.38
C HIS A 190 9.77 20.28 -18.59
N SER A 191 10.48 19.64 -17.67
CA SER A 191 11.87 19.27 -17.82
C SER A 191 11.99 17.76 -17.89
N ILE A 192 12.66 17.25 -18.91
CA ILE A 192 12.80 15.80 -19.08
C ILE A 192 13.83 15.26 -18.06
N LYS A 193 14.87 16.02 -17.75
CA LYS A 193 16.05 15.56 -16.98
C LYS A 193 16.15 16.06 -15.54
N ARG A 194 15.21 16.89 -15.08
CA ARG A 194 15.35 17.57 -13.78
C ARG A 194 15.19 16.66 -12.57
N SER A 195 14.37 15.60 -12.66
CA SER A 195 14.17 14.67 -11.55
C SER A 195 15.14 13.49 -11.62
N ASP A 196 15.64 13.06 -10.46
CA ASP A 196 16.48 11.87 -10.32
C ASP A 196 15.78 10.61 -10.88
N HIS A 197 14.45 10.56 -10.74
CA HIS A 197 13.61 9.53 -11.32
C HIS A 197 13.73 9.46 -12.85
N ASN A 198 13.53 10.59 -13.54
CA ASN A 198 13.62 10.61 -14.99
C ASN A 198 15.05 10.32 -15.46
N MET A 199 16.06 10.83 -14.76
CA MET A 199 17.46 10.52 -15.05
C MET A 199 17.73 9.02 -14.97
N TRP A 200 17.29 8.35 -13.89
CA TRP A 200 17.41 6.91 -13.75
C TRP A 200 16.74 6.12 -14.89
N VAL A 201 15.54 6.53 -15.32
CA VAL A 201 14.86 5.91 -16.47
C VAL A 201 15.68 6.13 -17.75
N LEU A 202 16.13 7.36 -18.02
CA LEU A 202 16.92 7.67 -19.22
C LEU A 202 18.28 6.96 -19.26
N ASP A 203 18.95 6.83 -18.10
CA ASP A 203 20.19 6.07 -17.95
C ASP A 203 19.97 4.59 -18.24
N THR A 204 18.86 4.03 -17.75
CA THR A 204 18.48 2.63 -18.03
C THR A 204 18.35 2.38 -19.55
N PHE A 205 17.76 3.33 -20.28
CA PHE A 205 17.62 3.27 -21.74
C PHE A 205 18.88 3.69 -22.51
N ASP A 206 19.97 4.09 -21.84
CA ASP A 206 21.20 4.61 -22.45
C ASP A 206 20.95 5.84 -23.36
N VAL A 207 20.11 6.77 -22.91
CA VAL A 207 19.70 7.97 -23.66
C VAL A 207 19.81 9.28 -22.88
N SER A 208 20.33 9.24 -21.65
CA SER A 208 20.51 10.45 -20.81
C SER A 208 21.47 11.48 -21.40
N HIS A 209 22.32 11.09 -22.35
CA HIS A 209 23.24 11.98 -23.07
C HIS A 209 22.54 12.84 -24.15
N LEU A 210 21.33 12.48 -24.60
CA LEU A 210 20.61 13.18 -25.67
C LEU A 210 20.04 14.53 -25.23
N THR A 211 19.90 15.49 -26.15
CA THR A 211 19.23 16.79 -25.89
C THR A 211 17.72 16.62 -25.64
N ASP A 212 17.09 17.61 -25.00
CA ASP A 212 15.64 17.61 -24.78
C ASP A 212 14.84 17.53 -26.10
N GLU A 213 15.36 18.15 -27.16
CA GLU A 213 14.82 18.08 -28.53
C GLU A 213 14.88 16.65 -29.08
N GLU A 214 16.00 15.96 -28.93
CA GLU A 214 16.17 14.56 -29.37
C GLU A 214 15.33 13.60 -28.53
N LEU A 215 15.26 13.83 -27.21
CA LEU A 215 14.45 13.05 -26.29
C LEU A 215 12.97 13.13 -26.66
N ARG A 216 12.44 14.33 -26.96
CA ARG A 216 11.04 14.49 -27.43
C ARG A 216 10.72 13.70 -28.70
N GLU A 217 11.72 13.41 -29.53
CA GLU A 217 11.54 12.64 -30.76
C GLU A 217 11.53 11.12 -30.52
N ILE A 218 12.14 10.63 -29.44
CA ILE A 218 12.20 9.21 -29.10
C ILE A 218 11.16 8.81 -28.04
N ILE A 219 10.75 9.74 -27.18
CA ILE A 219 9.78 9.49 -26.11
C ILE A 219 8.40 9.18 -26.69
N LEU A 220 7.83 8.07 -26.27
CA LEU A 220 6.50 7.64 -26.64
C LEU A 220 5.46 8.16 -25.65
N VAL A 221 4.32 8.63 -26.18
CA VAL A 221 3.20 9.10 -25.35
C VAL A 221 2.00 8.22 -25.63
N ARG A 222 1.69 7.33 -24.68
CA ARG A 222 0.50 6.48 -24.73
C ARG A 222 -0.79 7.29 -24.58
N VAL A 223 -1.93 6.69 -24.88
CA VAL A 223 -3.23 7.36 -24.75
C VAL A 223 -3.60 7.49 -23.29
N VAL A 224 -3.42 8.70 -22.74
CA VAL A 224 -4.32 9.16 -21.68
C VAL A 224 -5.70 9.22 -22.31
N SER A 225 -6.67 8.49 -21.76
CA SER A 225 -7.99 8.29 -22.35
C SER A 225 -8.71 9.61 -22.67
N ASP A 226 -8.51 10.14 -23.89
CA ASP A 226 -9.41 11.07 -24.55
C ASP A 226 -10.50 10.22 -25.22
N ARG A 227 -11.48 9.77 -24.43
CA ARG A 227 -12.71 9.19 -24.97
C ARG A 227 -13.78 10.27 -25.02
N ASP A 228 -13.75 11.04 -26.10
CA ASP A 228 -14.92 11.67 -26.71
C ASP A 228 -14.59 11.98 -28.19
N ILE A 229 -15.03 11.11 -29.09
CA ILE A 229 -15.64 11.42 -30.40
C ILE A 229 -16.40 10.15 -30.77
N GLY A 230 -17.73 10.27 -30.82
CA GLY A 230 -18.62 9.19 -31.18
C GLY A 230 -18.47 8.78 -32.65
N LEU A 231 -18.42 7.47 -32.87
CA LEU A 231 -19.15 6.81 -33.94
C LEU A 231 -19.41 5.37 -33.52
N GLN A 232 -20.69 4.99 -33.45
CA GLN A 232 -21.13 3.62 -33.28
C GLN A 232 -20.62 2.77 -34.46
N SER A 233 -20.00 1.62 -34.17
CA SER A 233 -20.57 0.31 -34.51
C SER A 233 -19.53 -0.81 -34.26
N GLN A 234 -20.01 -1.80 -33.53
CA GLN A 234 -19.71 -3.23 -33.59
C GLN A 234 -18.30 -3.66 -34.01
N MET A 235 -17.50 -4.06 -33.02
CA MET A 235 -16.87 -5.38 -32.96
C MET A 235 -16.73 -5.79 -31.49
N THR A 236 -16.90 -7.09 -31.24
CA THR A 236 -16.92 -7.75 -29.93
C THR A 236 -15.66 -7.45 -29.11
N PRO A 237 -15.77 -7.13 -27.81
CA PRO A 237 -14.61 -7.17 -26.94
C PRO A 237 -14.31 -8.64 -26.62
N ALA A 238 -13.11 -9.09 -26.97
CA ALA A 238 -12.52 -10.24 -26.32
C ALA A 238 -12.47 -9.97 -24.82
N SER A 239 -13.04 -10.89 -24.05
CA SER A 239 -13.07 -10.88 -22.61
C SER A 239 -11.66 -10.81 -22.04
N SER A 240 -11.30 -9.69 -21.43
CA SER A 240 -10.33 -9.64 -20.34
C SER A 240 -11.10 -9.40 -19.05
N THR A 241 -11.90 -10.40 -18.67
CA THR A 241 -12.41 -10.56 -17.33
C THR A 241 -11.42 -11.43 -16.57
N LEU A 242 -10.73 -10.86 -15.58
CA LEU A 242 -10.21 -11.66 -14.47
C LEU A 242 -11.42 -12.35 -13.82
N SER A 243 -11.64 -13.62 -14.15
CA SER A 243 -12.70 -14.47 -13.63
C SER A 243 -12.23 -15.15 -12.36
N LEU A 244 -12.85 -14.86 -11.21
CA LEU A 244 -12.75 -15.74 -10.03
C LEU A 244 -14.03 -15.84 -9.17
N TRP A 245 -15.09 -15.06 -9.42
CA TRP A 245 -16.36 -15.20 -8.68
C TRP A 245 -17.41 -16.03 -9.39
N SER A 246 -17.04 -17.18 -9.94
CA SER A 246 -18.01 -18.10 -10.50
C SER A 246 -17.67 -19.53 -10.13
N SER A 247 -18.07 -19.94 -8.91
CA SER A 247 -18.75 -21.20 -8.60
C SER A 247 -18.78 -21.45 -7.08
N PHE A 248 -19.89 -21.14 -6.43
CA PHE A 248 -20.24 -21.75 -5.15
C PHE A 248 -21.65 -22.34 -5.25
N THR A 249 -21.71 -23.64 -5.57
CA THR A 249 -22.77 -24.51 -5.06
C THR A 249 -22.10 -25.69 -4.39
N ALA A 250 -22.37 -25.86 -3.10
CA ALA A 250 -21.84 -26.91 -2.26
C ALA A 250 -22.20 -28.30 -2.80
N THR A 251 -21.21 -29.19 -2.98
CA THR A 251 -21.29 -30.61 -2.58
C THR A 251 -19.87 -31.19 -2.50
N SER A 252 -19.65 -32.05 -1.52
CA SER A 252 -18.41 -32.78 -1.21
C SER A 252 -17.79 -33.56 -2.38
N THR A 253 -16.52 -33.94 -2.13
CA THR A 253 -15.73 -35.10 -2.58
C THR A 253 -14.59 -34.82 -3.58
N LEU A 254 -13.36 -35.15 -3.11
CA LEU A 254 -12.05 -35.32 -3.78
C LEU A 254 -11.89 -34.85 -5.25
N SER A 255 -10.89 -34.00 -5.52
CA SER A 255 -9.65 -34.37 -6.27
C SER A 255 -8.86 -33.14 -6.78
N LEU A 256 -7.53 -33.29 -6.79
CA LEU A 256 -6.47 -32.56 -7.54
C LEU A 256 -6.20 -31.08 -7.20
N ALA A 257 -5.09 -30.88 -6.47
CA ALA A 257 -4.56 -29.60 -6.03
C ALA A 257 -4.04 -28.73 -7.18
N THR A 258 -4.76 -27.66 -7.47
CA THR A 258 -4.24 -26.41 -8.03
C THR A 258 -4.86 -25.24 -7.25
N ASP A 259 -4.04 -24.28 -6.83
CA ASP A 259 -4.39 -22.88 -6.49
C ASP A 259 -4.44 -22.37 -5.01
N ASP A 260 -3.49 -22.80 -4.16
CA ASP A 260 -3.36 -22.36 -2.74
C ASP A 260 -3.10 -20.84 -2.52
N THR A 261 -2.66 -20.08 -3.53
CA THR A 261 -2.23 -18.68 -3.35
C THR A 261 -3.34 -17.65 -3.46
N ASP A 262 -4.30 -17.82 -4.37
CA ASP A 262 -5.39 -16.85 -4.57
C ASP A 262 -6.50 -17.00 -3.52
N GLU A 263 -6.75 -18.22 -3.05
CA GLU A 263 -7.63 -18.50 -1.91
C GLU A 263 -7.13 -17.77 -0.64
N SER A 264 -5.82 -17.81 -0.39
CA SER A 264 -5.20 -17.13 0.75
C SER A 264 -5.36 -15.59 0.72
N VAL A 265 -5.39 -14.96 -0.46
CA VAL A 265 -5.61 -13.50 -0.59
C VAL A 265 -7.03 -13.13 -0.20
N VAL A 266 -8.01 -13.86 -0.73
CA VAL A 266 -9.43 -13.62 -0.45
C VAL A 266 -9.74 -13.87 1.03
N ASP A 267 -9.15 -14.92 1.61
CA ASP A 267 -9.35 -15.26 3.01
C ASP A 267 -8.76 -14.21 3.95
N VAL A 268 -7.53 -13.77 3.72
CA VAL A 268 -6.90 -12.72 4.53
C VAL A 268 -7.65 -11.39 4.39
N PHE A 269 -8.11 -11.07 3.17
CA PHE A 269 -8.92 -9.87 2.92
C PHE A 269 -10.26 -9.94 3.67
N SER A 270 -10.96 -11.06 3.56
CA SER A 270 -12.25 -11.29 4.22
C SER A 270 -12.11 -11.33 5.74
N PHE A 271 -11.04 -11.93 6.25
CA PHE A 271 -10.70 -11.97 7.67
C PHE A 271 -10.47 -10.56 8.21
N LEU A 272 -9.61 -9.76 7.58
CA LEU A 272 -9.37 -8.37 7.98
C LEU A 272 -10.67 -7.55 7.94
N LEU A 273 -11.47 -7.71 6.89
CA LEU A 273 -12.72 -6.99 6.71
C LEU A 273 -13.75 -7.33 7.80
N LYS A 274 -14.02 -8.61 8.03
CA LYS A 274 -15.05 -9.08 8.95
C LYS A 274 -14.62 -8.96 10.42
N ARG A 275 -13.37 -9.30 10.74
CA ARG A 275 -12.87 -9.35 12.13
C ARG A 275 -12.45 -7.98 12.66
N PHE A 276 -11.89 -7.14 11.79
CA PHE A 276 -11.27 -5.87 12.17
C PHE A 276 -11.83 -4.66 11.42
N SER A 277 -13.02 -4.79 10.81
CA SER A 277 -13.63 -3.73 9.99
C SER A 277 -12.68 -3.20 8.89
N GLY A 278 -11.80 -4.08 8.40
CA GLY A 278 -10.85 -3.81 7.34
C GLY A 278 -9.46 -3.34 7.79
N ARG A 279 -9.21 -3.02 9.06
CA ARG A 279 -7.89 -2.54 9.52
C ARG A 279 -7.53 -3.06 10.91
N ALA A 280 -6.34 -3.65 11.05
CA ALA A 280 -5.83 -4.19 12.31
C ALA A 280 -4.42 -3.68 12.61
N ARG A 281 -4.06 -3.64 13.90
CA ARG A 281 -2.65 -3.58 14.29
C ARG A 281 -1.96 -4.84 13.79
N PHE A 282 -0.74 -4.70 13.27
CA PHE A 282 -0.05 -5.81 12.62
C PHE A 282 0.20 -6.97 13.60
N ASN A 283 0.62 -6.69 14.84
CA ASN A 283 0.77 -7.71 15.87
C ASN A 283 -0.55 -8.42 16.23
N THR A 284 -1.65 -7.66 16.31
CA THR A 284 -2.99 -8.25 16.55
C THR A 284 -3.40 -9.17 15.40
N PHE A 285 -3.17 -8.74 14.15
CA PHE A 285 -3.38 -9.59 12.97
C PHE A 285 -2.55 -10.88 13.07
N LEU A 286 -1.26 -10.79 13.42
CA LEU A 286 -0.39 -11.96 13.54
C LEU A 286 -0.84 -12.97 14.59
N THR A 287 -1.37 -12.50 15.72
CA THR A 287 -1.86 -13.35 16.81
C THR A 287 -3.21 -13.97 16.49
N GLU A 288 -4.11 -13.22 15.84
CA GLU A 288 -5.50 -13.64 15.65
C GLU A 288 -5.78 -14.33 14.31
N ARG A 289 -4.87 -14.27 13.33
CA ARG A 289 -5.04 -14.87 11.99
C ARG A 289 -5.25 -16.39 11.99
N GLY A 290 -5.02 -17.07 13.11
CA GLY A 290 -5.10 -18.53 13.21
C GLY A 290 -4.16 -19.21 12.20
N HIS A 291 -4.72 -20.06 11.34
CA HIS A 291 -3.96 -20.79 10.33
C HIS A 291 -3.68 -20.00 9.04
N LEU A 292 -4.30 -18.82 8.85
CA LEU A 292 -4.10 -18.02 7.64
C LEU A 292 -2.64 -17.62 7.51
N LEU A 293 -2.01 -17.92 6.37
CA LEU A 293 -0.56 -17.74 6.14
C LEU A 293 0.31 -18.57 7.11
N GLY A 294 -0.20 -19.66 7.68
CA GLY A 294 0.50 -20.48 8.66
C GLY A 294 1.77 -21.14 8.14
N HIS A 295 1.88 -21.30 6.82
CA HIS A 295 3.08 -21.78 6.13
C HIS A 295 4.20 -20.73 6.02
N LEU A 296 3.92 -19.46 6.31
CA LEU A 296 4.88 -18.37 6.22
C LEU A 296 5.34 -17.93 7.62
N GLY A 297 6.66 -17.74 7.77
CA GLY A 297 7.23 -17.01 8.89
C GLY A 297 6.98 -15.50 8.77
N LEU A 298 7.27 -14.75 9.84
CA LEU A 298 7.00 -13.31 9.93
C LEU A 298 7.50 -12.50 8.72
N ALA A 299 8.75 -12.70 8.29
CA ALA A 299 9.31 -12.03 7.13
C ALA A 299 8.56 -12.38 5.83
N GLY A 300 8.18 -13.66 5.67
CA GLY A 300 7.40 -14.13 4.52
C GLY A 300 6.00 -13.52 4.48
N ILE A 301 5.35 -13.34 5.63
CA ILE A 301 4.04 -12.66 5.72
C ILE A 301 4.15 -11.21 5.29
N ILE A 302 5.19 -10.49 5.75
CA ILE A 302 5.42 -9.09 5.37
C ILE A 302 5.66 -8.98 3.87
N ASP A 303 6.49 -9.84 3.29
CA ASP A 303 6.76 -9.84 1.86
C ASP A 303 5.51 -10.20 1.04
N TRP A 304 4.71 -11.17 1.50
CA TRP A 304 3.45 -11.52 0.85
C TRP A 304 2.46 -10.36 0.87
N LEU A 305 2.35 -9.62 1.98
CA LEU A 305 1.50 -8.43 2.06
C LEU A 305 1.98 -7.31 1.12
N LYS A 306 3.30 -7.10 1.02
CA LYS A 306 3.90 -6.14 0.07
C LYS A 306 3.68 -6.53 -1.39
N ASP A 307 3.76 -7.83 -1.70
CA ASP A 307 3.51 -8.36 -3.04
C ASP A 307 2.03 -8.21 -3.47
N ASN A 308 1.10 -8.00 -2.51
CA ASN A 308 -0.34 -7.82 -2.72
C ASN A 308 -0.84 -6.39 -2.37
N LYS A 309 -0.02 -5.36 -2.69
CA LYS A 309 -0.28 -3.95 -2.36
C LYS A 309 -1.53 -3.33 -3.01
N ASP A 310 -2.13 -3.99 -3.99
CA ASP A 310 -3.41 -3.58 -4.59
C ASP A 310 -4.62 -4.00 -3.75
N ARG A 311 -4.43 -4.94 -2.81
CA ARG A 311 -5.45 -5.50 -1.92
C ARG A 311 -5.22 -5.17 -0.45
N PHE A 312 -3.99 -4.88 -0.06
CA PHE A 312 -3.62 -4.52 1.30
C PHE A 312 -2.80 -3.24 1.37
N LEU A 313 -3.02 -2.44 2.41
CA LEU A 313 -2.26 -1.24 2.71
C LEU A 313 -1.48 -1.43 4.01
N LEU A 314 -0.21 -1.03 4.01
CA LEU A 314 0.73 -1.25 5.10
C LEU A 314 1.17 0.08 5.70
N TYR A 315 0.95 0.25 6.99
CA TYR A 315 1.25 1.47 7.72
C TYR A 315 2.60 1.31 8.40
N VAL A 316 3.64 1.82 7.73
CA VAL A 316 5.02 1.76 8.21
C VAL A 316 5.41 3.12 8.79
N HIS A 317 5.69 3.15 10.10
CA HIS A 317 6.18 4.36 10.78
C HIS A 317 7.49 4.03 11.48
N ARG A 318 8.53 4.86 11.26
CA ARG A 318 9.90 4.67 11.78
C ARG A 318 10.43 3.24 11.56
N SER A 319 10.29 2.73 10.32
CA SER A 319 10.72 1.39 9.89
C SER A 319 9.97 0.20 10.50
N ASN A 320 8.94 0.43 11.33
CA ASN A 320 8.10 -0.61 11.90
C ASN A 320 6.75 -0.68 11.19
N LEU A 321 6.32 -1.90 10.84
CA LEU A 321 4.98 -2.14 10.31
C LEU A 321 3.97 -2.19 11.46
N ASN A 322 3.18 -1.12 11.62
CA ASN A 322 2.27 -0.97 12.77
C ASN A 322 0.85 -1.45 12.46
N TYR A 323 0.37 -1.25 11.23
CA TYR A 323 -0.98 -1.67 10.82
C TYR A 323 -0.99 -2.30 9.43
N VAL A 324 -1.96 -3.19 9.24
CA VAL A 324 -2.36 -3.75 7.94
C VAL A 324 -3.84 -3.47 7.74
N SER A 325 -4.23 -3.05 6.53
CA SER A 325 -5.64 -2.89 6.17
C SER A 325 -5.94 -3.50 4.81
N VAL A 326 -7.21 -3.82 4.57
CA VAL A 326 -7.72 -4.01 3.21
C VAL A 326 -7.58 -2.72 2.43
N TYR A 327 -7.46 -2.83 1.12
CA TYR A 327 -7.25 -1.69 0.24
C TYR A 327 -7.78 -1.96 -1.15
N ASN A 328 -8.28 -0.89 -1.77
CA ASN A 328 -8.54 -0.83 -3.19
C ASN A 328 -8.41 0.64 -3.63
N SER A 329 -7.41 0.95 -4.44
CA SER A 329 -7.09 2.33 -4.85
C SER A 329 -8.25 3.05 -5.55
N ARG A 330 -9.22 2.31 -6.09
CA ARG A 330 -10.40 2.84 -6.80
C ARG A 330 -11.67 2.84 -5.95
N ALA A 331 -11.70 2.16 -4.80
CA ALA A 331 -12.84 2.17 -3.88
C ALA A 331 -12.86 3.48 -3.04
N ARG A 332 -13.05 4.60 -3.73
CA ARG A 332 -13.01 5.94 -3.12
C ARG A 332 -14.27 6.74 -3.40
N ALA A 333 -14.57 7.68 -2.51
CA ALA A 333 -15.62 8.67 -2.75
C ALA A 333 -15.13 9.69 -3.78
N CYS A 334 -16.01 10.11 -4.70
CA CYS A 334 -15.66 11.08 -5.73
C CYS A 334 -15.46 12.48 -5.13
N PHE A 335 -14.24 13.03 -5.16
CA PHE A 335 -14.00 14.38 -4.63
C PHE A 335 -14.77 15.48 -5.38
N ARG A 336 -15.05 15.29 -6.68
CA ARG A 336 -15.82 16.26 -7.50
C ARG A 336 -17.29 16.31 -7.10
N PHE A 337 -17.81 15.20 -6.57
CA PHE A 337 -19.18 15.12 -6.07
C PHE A 337 -19.41 16.06 -4.87
N TYR A 338 -18.35 16.47 -4.17
CA TYR A 338 -18.40 17.41 -3.05
C TYR A 338 -17.82 18.80 -3.40
N ASP A 339 -17.67 19.17 -4.68
CA ASP A 339 -17.23 20.54 -5.02
C ASP A 339 -18.38 21.52 -4.75
N PRO A 340 -18.26 22.47 -3.80
CA PRO A 340 -19.33 23.41 -3.48
C PRO A 340 -19.62 24.41 -4.60
N ARG A 341 -18.75 24.51 -5.61
CA ARG A 341 -18.92 25.41 -6.77
C ARG A 341 -19.73 24.80 -7.90
N LYS A 342 -20.05 23.50 -7.83
CA LYS A 342 -20.80 22.75 -8.83
C LYS A 342 -21.90 21.93 -8.17
N SER A 343 -23.01 21.69 -8.88
CA SER A 343 -24.08 20.79 -8.43
C SER A 343 -23.70 19.32 -8.61
N GLY A 344 -22.62 18.88 -7.96
CA GLY A 344 -22.13 17.50 -7.99
C GLY A 344 -21.19 17.16 -9.16
N CYS A 345 -21.04 15.86 -9.43
CA CYS A 345 -20.17 15.34 -10.48
C CYS A 345 -20.93 15.20 -11.79
N ASP A 346 -20.51 15.94 -12.82
CA ASP A 346 -21.05 15.94 -14.19
C ASP A 346 -20.53 14.78 -15.05
N ASN A 347 -19.53 14.03 -14.56
CA ASN A 347 -18.95 12.92 -15.29
C ASN A 347 -19.84 11.67 -15.26
N LYS A 348 -20.53 11.41 -16.37
CA LYS A 348 -21.37 10.21 -16.59
C LYS A 348 -20.58 8.89 -16.57
N SER A 349 -19.25 8.95 -16.69
CA SER A 349 -18.33 7.80 -16.65
C SER A 349 -17.46 7.79 -15.38
N CYS A 350 -17.88 8.49 -14.32
CA CYS A 350 -17.12 8.56 -13.07
C CYS A 350 -16.85 7.15 -12.51
N LYS A 351 -15.58 6.88 -12.19
CA LYS A 351 -15.10 5.59 -11.68
C LYS A 351 -15.12 5.49 -10.15
N TYR A 352 -15.68 6.48 -9.46
CA TYR A 352 -15.65 6.64 -8.01
C TYR A 352 -17.07 6.74 -7.44
N PHE A 353 -17.25 6.37 -6.18
CA PHE A 353 -18.57 6.36 -5.55
C PHE A 353 -19.10 7.79 -5.33
N HIS A 354 -20.30 8.05 -5.84
CA HIS A 354 -21.10 9.23 -5.55
C HIS A 354 -22.00 8.94 -4.34
N VAL A 355 -21.39 8.78 -3.17
CA VAL A 355 -22.05 8.35 -1.91
C VAL A 355 -21.95 9.44 -0.85
N CYS A 356 -22.78 9.45 0.18
CA CYS A 356 -22.62 10.36 1.31
C CYS A 356 -21.40 9.98 2.18
N ARG A 357 -20.47 10.91 2.46
CA ARG A 357 -19.31 10.65 3.35
C ARG A 357 -19.74 10.32 4.77
N LYS A 358 -20.79 10.98 5.27
CA LYS A 358 -21.35 10.68 6.60
C LYS A 358 -21.99 9.30 6.63
N PHE A 359 -22.61 8.83 5.53
CA PHE A 359 -23.11 7.46 5.46
C PHE A 359 -21.96 6.45 5.52
N VAL A 360 -20.91 6.66 4.71
CA VAL A 360 -19.70 5.82 4.75
C VAL A 360 -19.02 5.85 6.12
N ALA A 361 -19.11 6.95 6.86
CA ALA A 361 -18.62 7.07 8.22
C ALA A 361 -19.49 6.37 9.29
N GLY A 362 -20.74 6.02 8.98
CA GLY A 362 -21.73 5.55 9.96
C GLY A 362 -22.49 6.67 10.70
N ASP A 363 -22.43 7.91 10.19
CA ASP A 363 -22.90 9.14 10.85
C ASP A 363 -24.12 9.80 10.21
N CYS A 364 -24.57 9.33 9.05
CA CYS A 364 -25.69 9.98 8.38
C CYS A 364 -27.03 9.44 8.90
N VAL A 365 -27.67 10.21 9.77
CA VAL A 365 -29.01 9.91 10.33
C VAL A 365 -30.17 10.50 9.51
N SER A 366 -29.89 11.30 8.49
CA SER A 366 -30.93 11.95 7.68
C SER A 366 -31.58 10.97 6.70
N THR A 367 -32.90 10.85 6.79
CA THR A 367 -33.74 10.15 5.81
C THR A 367 -33.95 10.95 4.51
N LEU A 368 -33.63 12.24 4.52
CA LEU A 368 -33.72 13.18 3.39
C LEU A 368 -32.33 13.68 2.97
N CYS A 369 -31.32 12.81 3.02
CA CYS A 369 -29.98 13.18 2.62
C CYS A 369 -29.91 13.48 1.12
N ASN A 370 -29.34 14.63 0.74
CA ASN A 370 -29.15 15.02 -0.66
C ASN A 370 -28.05 14.22 -1.38
N TYR A 371 -27.38 13.31 -0.67
CA TYR A 371 -26.33 12.46 -1.20
C TYR A 371 -26.76 10.98 -1.15
N SER A 372 -26.33 10.17 -2.12
CA SER A 372 -26.74 8.77 -2.20
C SER A 372 -26.26 7.96 -0.98
N HIS A 373 -27.13 7.12 -0.45
CA HIS A 373 -26.83 6.08 0.56
C HIS A 373 -26.87 4.67 -0.03
N SER A 374 -26.87 4.55 -1.35
CA SER A 374 -26.97 3.25 -2.02
C SER A 374 -25.77 3.02 -2.93
N PHE A 375 -25.19 1.82 -2.82
CA PHE A 375 -24.17 1.34 -3.74
C PHE A 375 -24.75 0.59 -4.93
N SER A 376 -26.05 0.25 -4.89
CA SER A 376 -26.72 -0.58 -5.90
C SER A 376 -27.60 0.23 -6.86
N SER A 377 -27.59 1.56 -6.76
CA SER A 377 -28.37 2.44 -7.63
C SER A 377 -27.52 3.50 -8.32
N GLY A 378 -28.06 4.06 -9.41
CA GLY A 378 -27.45 5.14 -10.17
C GLY A 378 -26.03 4.81 -10.66
N SER A 379 -25.14 5.81 -10.60
CA SER A 379 -23.73 5.64 -10.98
C SER A 379 -22.95 4.67 -10.08
N ASN A 380 -23.42 4.46 -8.85
CA ASN A 380 -22.69 3.63 -7.87
C ASN A 380 -22.81 2.14 -8.18
N ALA A 381 -23.92 1.67 -8.75
CA ALA A 381 -24.11 0.28 -9.17
C ALA A 381 -23.03 -0.16 -10.17
N LYS A 382 -22.73 0.72 -11.13
CA LYS A 382 -21.67 0.48 -12.10
C LYS A 382 -20.29 0.44 -11.43
N VAL A 383 -20.00 1.37 -10.52
CA VAL A 383 -18.72 1.39 -9.80
C VAL A 383 -18.57 0.14 -8.92
N ARG A 384 -19.64 -0.27 -8.22
CA ARG A 384 -19.69 -1.50 -7.43
C ARG A 384 -19.34 -2.72 -8.28
N SER A 385 -19.96 -2.86 -9.46
CA SER A 385 -19.70 -3.98 -10.35
C SER A 385 -18.33 -3.91 -11.04
N ASP A 386 -17.91 -2.74 -11.51
CA ASP A 386 -16.58 -2.51 -12.09
C ASP A 386 -15.45 -2.88 -11.11
N LEU A 387 -15.68 -2.68 -9.80
CA LEU A 387 -14.75 -3.02 -8.73
C LEU A 387 -14.98 -4.43 -8.16
N LYS A 388 -15.95 -5.18 -8.70
CA LYS A 388 -16.37 -6.51 -8.24
C LYS A 388 -16.71 -6.53 -6.75
N LEU A 389 -17.41 -5.52 -6.29
CA LEU A 389 -17.89 -5.41 -4.91
C LEU A 389 -19.33 -5.92 -4.77
N ASP A 390 -19.84 -6.64 -5.76
CA ASP A 390 -21.23 -7.09 -5.82
C ASP A 390 -21.59 -8.01 -4.65
N GLU A 391 -20.65 -8.87 -4.23
CA GLU A 391 -20.85 -9.84 -3.15
C GLU A 391 -20.73 -9.27 -1.72
N PHE A 392 -20.24 -8.02 -1.57
CA PHE A 392 -20.08 -7.41 -0.26
C PHE A 392 -21.35 -6.66 0.17
N THR A 393 -21.66 -6.69 1.45
CA THR A 393 -22.73 -5.87 2.03
C THR A 393 -22.36 -4.39 1.96
N ASP A 394 -23.37 -3.51 2.01
CA ASP A 394 -23.13 -2.06 2.00
C ASP A 394 -22.24 -1.60 3.19
N SER A 395 -22.31 -2.30 4.33
CA SER A 395 -21.44 -2.06 5.49
C SER A 395 -19.98 -2.43 5.21
N GLU A 396 -19.75 -3.59 4.58
CA GLU A 396 -18.42 -4.03 4.15
C GLU A 396 -17.85 -3.10 3.07
N ILE A 397 -18.66 -2.66 2.10
CA ILE A 397 -18.25 -1.66 1.11
C ILE A 397 -17.88 -0.34 1.80
N CYS A 398 -18.65 0.11 2.80
CA CYS A 398 -18.27 1.28 3.59
C CYS A 398 -16.93 1.08 4.30
N ALA A 399 -16.66 -0.10 4.87
CA ALA A 399 -15.38 -0.42 5.50
C ALA A 399 -14.22 -0.41 4.49
N ILE A 400 -14.41 -0.98 3.29
CA ILE A 400 -13.43 -0.94 2.20
C ILE A 400 -13.14 0.51 1.78
N ILE A 401 -14.18 1.33 1.62
CA ILE A 401 -14.02 2.76 1.29
C ILE A 401 -13.27 3.48 2.42
N ARG A 402 -13.62 3.26 3.69
CA ARG A 402 -12.88 3.83 4.84
C ARG A 402 -11.41 3.40 4.88
N CYS A 403 -11.10 2.17 4.50
CA CYS A 403 -9.73 1.68 4.46
C CYS A 403 -8.94 2.17 3.23
N SER A 404 -9.65 2.62 2.19
CA SER A 404 -9.07 3.09 0.92
C SER A 404 -8.97 4.62 0.82
N ASN A 405 -9.37 5.34 1.88
CA ASN A 405 -9.31 6.80 1.97
C ASN A 405 -8.72 7.21 3.33
N PRO A 406 -7.98 8.34 3.41
CA PRO A 406 -7.55 8.88 4.70
C PRO A 406 -8.75 9.22 5.58
N THR A 407 -8.72 8.75 6.83
CA THR A 407 -9.76 8.98 7.83
C THR A 407 -9.28 9.93 8.92
N ILE A 408 -10.18 10.69 9.55
CA ILE A 408 -9.84 11.59 10.66
C ILE A 408 -9.82 10.81 11.97
N CYS A 409 -8.78 11.05 12.77
CA CYS A 409 -8.64 10.47 14.09
C CYS A 409 -9.72 11.04 15.03
N VAL A 410 -10.57 10.15 15.54
CA VAL A 410 -11.61 10.49 16.52
C VAL A 410 -10.98 11.01 17.80
N ASN A 411 -9.98 10.29 18.35
CA ASN A 411 -9.33 10.63 19.62
C ASN A 411 -8.66 12.01 19.55
N HIS A 412 -8.05 12.36 18.42
CA HIS A 412 -7.50 13.70 18.22
C HIS A 412 -8.58 14.79 18.40
N ASN A 413 -9.80 14.54 17.93
CA ASN A 413 -10.93 15.47 18.01
C ASN A 413 -11.76 15.37 19.30
N THR A 414 -11.45 14.45 20.21
CA THR A 414 -12.18 14.25 21.47
C THR A 414 -11.27 14.36 22.70
N SER A 415 -10.34 13.42 22.85
CA SER A 415 -9.51 13.22 24.06
C SER A 415 -8.05 13.65 23.91
N GLY A 416 -7.59 13.96 22.70
CA GLY A 416 -6.17 14.09 22.37
C GLY A 416 -5.58 12.73 22.01
N CYS A 417 -5.10 12.57 20.76
CA CYS A 417 -4.46 11.33 20.34
C CYS A 417 -2.99 11.33 20.78
N HIS A 418 -2.57 10.27 21.47
CA HIS A 418 -1.19 10.09 21.93
C HIS A 418 -0.45 8.96 21.20
N LEU A 419 -1.01 8.49 20.08
CA LEU A 419 -0.40 7.45 19.25
C LEU A 419 0.44 8.12 18.15
N ASP A 420 1.76 8.03 18.28
CA ASP A 420 2.70 8.53 17.25
C ASP A 420 2.47 7.84 15.89
N ASP A 421 2.06 6.57 15.91
CA ASP A 421 1.80 5.71 14.77
C ASP A 421 0.32 5.65 14.33
N CYS A 422 -0.52 6.56 14.85
CA CYS A 422 -1.96 6.59 14.53
C CYS A 422 -2.22 6.51 13.01
N PRO A 423 -3.05 5.59 12.52
CA PRO A 423 -3.27 5.42 11.08
C PRO A 423 -4.27 6.44 10.49
N ASP A 424 -4.70 7.42 11.28
CA ASP A 424 -5.75 8.38 10.96
C ASP A 424 -5.23 9.82 11.11
N LEU A 425 -5.66 10.73 10.25
CA LEU A 425 -5.21 12.12 10.21
C LEU A 425 -5.59 12.90 11.48
N HIS A 426 -4.64 13.66 12.00
CA HIS A 426 -4.82 14.61 13.08
C HIS A 426 -5.18 15.99 12.51
N VAL A 427 -6.48 16.21 12.29
CA VAL A 427 -7.06 17.46 11.80
C VAL A 427 -8.46 17.65 12.37
N CYS A 428 -8.91 18.90 12.49
CA CYS A 428 -10.25 19.23 12.96
C CYS A 428 -11.34 18.68 12.02
N SER A 429 -12.15 17.74 12.53
CA SER A 429 -13.26 17.15 11.78
C SER A 429 -14.29 18.19 11.37
N LYS A 430 -14.68 19.09 12.27
CA LYS A 430 -15.64 20.17 11.98
C LYS A 430 -15.15 21.09 10.85
N ASN A 431 -13.84 21.37 10.80
CA ASN A 431 -13.28 22.22 9.76
C ASN A 431 -13.31 21.55 8.38
N THR A 432 -13.12 20.23 8.30
CA THR A 432 -13.23 19.50 7.02
C THR A 432 -14.63 19.56 6.38
N PHE A 433 -15.65 19.91 7.16
CA PHE A 433 -17.02 20.14 6.68
C PHE A 433 -17.46 21.60 6.72
N ASN A 434 -16.52 22.56 6.86
CA ASN A 434 -16.79 24.00 6.99
C ASN A 434 -17.75 24.34 8.16
N GLN A 435 -17.67 23.59 9.26
CA GLN A 435 -18.53 23.72 10.44
C GLN A 435 -17.74 24.17 11.69
N CYS A 436 -16.45 24.47 11.56
CA CYS A 436 -15.64 24.95 12.67
C CYS A 436 -15.79 26.46 12.84
N THR A 437 -16.17 26.91 14.03
CA THR A 437 -16.30 28.33 14.36
C THR A 437 -15.07 28.91 15.06
N SER A 438 -14.08 28.08 15.40
CA SER A 438 -12.90 28.48 16.17
C SER A 438 -11.82 29.19 15.33
N GLY A 439 -11.97 29.25 14.01
CA GLY A 439 -10.99 29.87 13.12
C GLY A 439 -9.58 29.31 13.29
N ASP A 440 -8.57 30.17 13.11
CA ASP A 440 -7.15 29.76 13.18
C ASP A 440 -6.70 29.35 14.59
N GLY A 441 -7.48 29.66 15.64
CA GLY A 441 -7.24 29.24 17.03
C GLY A 441 -7.74 27.83 17.36
N CYS A 442 -8.16 27.04 16.36
CA CYS A 442 -8.67 25.69 16.62
C CYS A 442 -7.56 24.76 17.13
N LYS A 443 -7.71 24.27 18.37
CA LYS A 443 -6.76 23.34 19.01
C LYS A 443 -6.53 22.02 18.26
N PHE A 444 -7.39 21.66 17.32
CA PHE A 444 -7.30 20.43 16.55
C PHE A 444 -6.58 20.60 15.21
N GLY A 445 -6.17 21.83 14.87
CA GLY A 445 -5.50 22.14 13.62
C GLY A 445 -6.43 22.09 12.41
N HIS A 446 -6.22 22.99 11.46
CA HIS A 446 -7.07 23.09 10.28
C HIS A 446 -6.43 22.55 9.02
N VAL A 447 -5.10 22.50 8.96
CA VAL A 447 -4.32 22.02 7.82
C VAL A 447 -4.30 20.49 7.81
N ILE A 448 -4.19 19.86 6.64
CA ILE A 448 -4.00 18.41 6.51
C ILE A 448 -2.52 18.10 6.24
N ARG A 449 -1.95 18.69 5.18
CA ARG A 449 -0.60 18.32 4.71
C ARG A 449 0.53 18.82 5.61
N ASP A 450 0.50 20.10 5.98
CA ASP A 450 1.60 20.77 6.66
C ASP A 450 1.42 20.80 8.19
N SER A 451 0.74 19.79 8.75
CA SER A 451 0.40 19.70 10.19
C SER A 451 1.41 18.93 11.03
N GLY A 452 2.62 18.72 10.49
CA GLY A 452 3.70 17.96 11.12
C GLY A 452 3.89 16.56 10.56
N GLU A 453 4.88 15.86 11.10
CA GLU A 453 5.37 14.56 10.59
C GLU A 453 4.29 13.47 10.60
N HIS A 454 3.33 13.55 11.51
CA HIS A 454 2.27 12.55 11.67
C HIS A 454 1.34 12.46 10.45
N ASN A 455 0.74 13.58 10.03
CA ASN A 455 -0.15 13.59 8.87
C ASN A 455 0.61 13.25 7.58
N ALA A 456 1.88 13.65 7.47
CA ALA A 456 2.73 13.28 6.34
C ALA A 456 2.91 11.75 6.24
N TYR A 457 3.10 11.05 7.36
CA TYR A 457 3.15 9.59 7.41
C TYR A 457 1.84 8.94 6.90
N VAL A 458 0.68 9.42 7.40
CA VAL A 458 -0.62 8.89 6.97
C VAL A 458 -0.82 9.14 5.48
N LEU A 459 -0.55 10.36 4.98
CA LEU A 459 -0.70 10.69 3.56
C LEU A 459 0.25 9.89 2.67
N LYS A 460 1.51 9.71 3.06
CA LYS A 460 2.48 8.86 2.33
C LYS A 460 2.01 7.41 2.24
N THR A 461 1.35 6.90 3.28
CA THR A 461 0.78 5.53 3.27
C THR A 461 -0.27 5.35 2.16
N PHE A 462 -1.05 6.39 1.86
CA PHE A 462 -2.02 6.39 0.76
C PHE A 462 -1.46 6.93 -0.57
N HIS A 463 -0.18 7.30 -0.60
CA HIS A 463 0.49 8.02 -1.68
C HIS A 463 -0.21 9.34 -2.07
N MET A 464 -0.60 10.12 -1.06
CA MET A 464 -1.35 11.38 -1.19
C MET A 464 -0.61 12.60 -0.64
N ASP A 465 0.68 12.47 -0.32
CA ASP A 465 1.48 13.53 0.30
C ASP A 465 1.73 14.73 -0.63
N THR A 466 1.65 14.53 -1.95
CA THR A 466 1.76 15.60 -2.96
C THR A 466 0.41 16.23 -3.34
N TRP A 467 -0.71 15.72 -2.81
CA TRP A 467 -2.04 16.17 -3.23
C TRP A 467 -2.38 17.55 -2.68
N ARG A 468 -3.25 18.28 -3.40
CA ARG A 468 -3.70 19.61 -2.97
C ARG A 468 -4.63 19.51 -1.76
N GLU A 469 -4.44 20.44 -0.83
CA GLU A 469 -5.23 20.57 0.40
C GLU A 469 -6.76 20.60 0.14
N ASP A 470 -7.21 21.30 -0.90
CA ASP A 470 -8.63 21.39 -1.26
C ASP A 470 -9.22 20.07 -1.77
N VAL A 471 -8.40 19.20 -2.37
CA VAL A 471 -8.80 17.86 -2.81
C VAL A 471 -8.81 16.90 -1.62
N LEU A 472 -7.79 16.95 -0.76
CA LEU A 472 -7.72 16.15 0.46
C LEU A 472 -8.94 16.39 1.35
N ARG A 473 -9.32 17.66 1.58
CA ARG A 473 -10.53 18.01 2.36
C ARG A 473 -11.82 17.39 1.82
N ARG A 474 -11.91 17.14 0.51
CA ARG A 474 -13.10 16.55 -0.13
C ARG A 474 -13.10 15.02 -0.08
N LEU A 475 -11.94 14.39 0.13
CA LEU A 475 -11.79 12.94 0.19
C LEU A 475 -11.83 12.37 1.60
N VAL A 476 -11.31 13.14 2.57
CA VAL A 476 -11.19 12.71 3.95
C VAL A 476 -12.57 12.34 4.53
N ILE A 477 -12.59 11.24 5.28
CA ILE A 477 -13.78 10.70 5.96
C ILE A 477 -13.60 10.86 7.48
N ALA A 478 -14.53 11.55 8.14
CA ALA A 478 -14.54 11.65 9.60
C ALA A 478 -15.43 10.55 10.18
N LYS A 479 -14.88 9.67 11.01
CA LYS A 479 -15.63 8.58 11.67
C LYS A 479 -16.41 9.11 12.89
N LYS A 480 -17.51 8.47 13.28
CA LYS A 480 -18.08 8.61 14.63
C LYS A 480 -17.11 8.07 15.66
N GLY A 481 -17.03 8.74 16.82
CA GLY A 481 -16.61 8.06 18.03
C GLY A 481 -17.71 7.10 18.47
N GLU A 482 -17.35 5.87 18.80
CA GLU A 482 -18.27 4.93 19.45
C GLU A 482 -18.61 5.45 20.84
N HIS A 483 -19.72 6.19 20.96
CA HIS A 483 -20.46 6.25 22.21
C HIS A 483 -21.34 5.02 22.25
N THR A 484 -20.88 3.96 22.92
CA THR A 484 -21.76 2.92 23.43
C THR A 484 -22.53 3.49 24.61
N GLU A 485 -23.60 4.23 24.31
CA GLU A 485 -24.74 4.33 25.22
C GLU A 485 -25.46 2.98 25.19
N THR A 486 -25.07 2.07 26.06
CA THR A 486 -25.93 0.94 26.41
C THR A 486 -27.14 1.50 27.13
N GLN A 487 -28.28 1.49 26.44
CA GLN A 487 -29.60 1.67 27.01
C GLN A 487 -29.85 0.59 28.07
N GLU A 488 -29.58 0.92 29.33
CA GLU A 488 -30.19 0.24 30.47
C GLU A 488 -31.43 1.02 30.88
N ASN A 489 -32.55 0.71 30.24
CA ASN A 489 -33.87 0.98 30.80
C ASN A 489 -34.38 -0.32 31.46
N VAL A 490 -34.04 -0.53 32.74
CA VAL A 490 -34.96 -1.03 33.79
C VAL A 490 -34.40 -0.62 35.16
N GLY A 491 -35.16 0.19 35.89
CA GLY A 491 -35.16 0.17 37.36
C GLY A 491 -34.20 1.11 38.09
N ALA A 492 -34.65 2.34 38.32
CA ALA A 492 -34.02 3.31 39.21
C ALA A 492 -33.98 2.85 40.69
N SER A 493 -32.91 3.19 41.40
CA SER A 493 -33.03 3.74 42.76
C SER A 493 -31.84 4.64 43.13
N ALA A 494 -32.18 5.68 43.87
CA ALA A 494 -31.45 6.91 44.08
C ALA A 494 -30.28 6.78 45.08
N ILE A 495 -29.34 7.75 45.05
CA ILE A 495 -29.01 8.68 46.14
C ILE A 495 -27.57 9.25 46.01
N GLN A 496 -27.54 10.59 45.82
CA GLN A 496 -26.67 11.63 46.40
C GLN A 496 -25.17 11.81 46.03
N ARG A 497 -24.82 13.10 46.14
CA ARG A 497 -23.60 13.82 45.73
C ARG A 497 -22.33 13.41 46.50
N ALA A 498 -21.19 13.60 45.84
CA ALA A 498 -19.84 13.45 46.39
C ALA A 498 -19.50 14.47 47.50
N PRO A 499 -18.70 14.10 48.52
CA PRO A 499 -18.09 15.04 49.46
C PRO A 499 -16.78 15.64 48.90
N SER A 500 -16.49 16.87 49.34
CA SER A 500 -15.39 17.71 48.89
C SER A 500 -14.03 17.38 49.50
N VAL A 501 -12.99 17.88 48.83
CA VAL A 501 -11.52 17.75 48.98
C VAL A 501 -10.95 17.88 50.42
N GLY A 502 -11.72 18.29 51.43
CA GLY A 502 -11.24 18.45 52.81
C GLY A 502 -11.14 17.15 53.63
N GLN A 503 -11.73 16.03 53.20
CA GLN A 503 -11.75 14.78 53.98
C GLN A 503 -10.62 13.79 53.63
N LEU A 504 -9.86 14.02 52.56
CA LEU A 504 -8.77 13.10 52.16
C LEU A 504 -7.45 13.33 52.92
N GLN A 505 -7.27 14.48 53.57
CA GLN A 505 -5.98 14.84 54.17
C GLN A 505 -5.70 14.16 55.52
N LYS A 506 -6.69 13.49 56.13
CA LYS A 506 -6.55 12.87 57.46
C LYS A 506 -6.26 11.36 57.45
N ALA A 507 -6.25 10.73 56.28
CA ALA A 507 -6.03 9.28 56.14
C ALA A 507 -4.56 8.89 55.83
N ILE A 508 -3.66 9.87 55.62
CA ILE A 508 -2.26 9.61 55.25
C ILE A 508 -1.35 9.36 56.47
N SER A 509 -1.85 9.52 57.70
CA SER A 509 -1.00 9.56 58.90
C SER A 509 -0.90 8.26 59.71
N THR A 510 -1.51 7.15 59.30
CA THR A 510 -1.41 5.89 60.05
C THR A 510 -1.55 4.69 59.13
N LEU A 511 -0.43 4.05 58.75
CA LEU A 511 -0.04 2.73 59.26
C LEU A 511 1.15 2.14 58.48
N ASP A 512 2.03 1.55 59.27
CA ASP A 512 3.38 1.06 58.98
C ASP A 512 3.39 -0.33 58.32
N LEU A 513 4.50 -0.63 57.63
CA LEU A 513 4.78 -1.89 56.96
C LEU A 513 5.01 -3.03 57.97
N SER A 514 4.30 -4.14 57.79
CA SER A 514 4.83 -5.46 58.15
C SER A 514 4.49 -6.48 57.07
N LYS A 515 5.48 -7.30 56.76
CA LYS A 515 5.52 -8.32 55.71
C LYS A 515 4.39 -9.34 55.88
N SER A 516 3.49 -9.41 54.91
CA SER A 516 2.78 -10.63 54.55
C SER A 516 3.08 -10.91 53.08
N VAL A 517 3.66 -12.08 52.79
CA VAL A 517 3.85 -12.59 51.43
C VAL A 517 2.51 -12.47 50.70
N ASN A 518 2.47 -11.68 49.63
CA ASN A 518 1.25 -11.49 48.85
C ASN A 518 0.99 -12.80 48.07
N ASP A 519 -0.23 -13.35 48.12
CA ASP A 519 -0.65 -14.57 47.38
C ASP A 519 -0.30 -14.56 45.88
N LYS A 520 -0.01 -13.37 45.32
CA LYS A 520 0.38 -13.16 43.92
C LYS A 520 1.81 -13.58 43.59
N ASP A 521 2.68 -13.79 44.58
CA ASP A 521 4.07 -14.26 44.37
C ASP A 521 4.18 -15.78 44.20
N ILE A 522 3.08 -16.51 44.40
CA ILE A 522 3.03 -17.97 44.24
C ILE A 522 3.05 -18.37 42.75
N PHE A 523 2.45 -17.56 41.86
CA PHE A 523 2.39 -17.83 40.41
C PHE A 523 2.60 -16.57 39.55
N PRO A 524 3.82 -16.00 39.51
CA PRO A 524 4.10 -14.77 38.76
C PRO A 524 3.92 -14.94 37.25
N GLY A 525 4.05 -16.16 36.73
CA GLY A 525 3.89 -16.47 35.31
C GLY A 525 2.48 -16.26 34.72
N LYS A 526 1.44 -16.12 35.56
CA LYS A 526 0.05 -15.83 35.13
C LYS A 526 -0.11 -14.43 34.52
N TYR A 527 0.78 -13.50 34.88
CA TYR A 527 0.65 -12.11 34.49
C TYR A 527 1.46 -11.83 33.22
N GLU A 528 0.87 -11.07 32.29
CA GLU A 528 1.52 -10.69 31.04
C GLU A 528 2.33 -9.40 31.15
N TYR A 529 1.96 -8.51 32.10
CA TYR A 529 2.60 -7.19 32.30
C TYR A 529 2.74 -6.85 33.78
N ILE A 530 3.70 -5.97 34.08
CA ILE A 530 3.88 -5.34 35.40
C ILE A 530 2.98 -4.10 35.48
N CYS A 531 2.38 -3.86 36.64
CA CYS A 531 1.50 -2.72 36.89
C CYS A 531 2.30 -1.42 37.00
N ALA A 532 2.25 -0.59 35.96
CA ALA A 532 2.90 0.73 35.94
C ALA A 532 2.52 1.60 37.14
N LYS A 533 1.23 1.62 37.49
CA LYS A 533 0.77 2.43 38.62
C LYS A 533 1.40 1.98 39.94
N TYR A 534 1.43 0.68 40.21
CA TYR A 534 2.08 0.16 41.41
C TYR A 534 3.60 0.37 41.42
N THR A 535 4.27 0.14 40.27
CA THR A 535 5.72 0.34 40.15
C THR A 535 6.12 1.79 40.42
N TRP A 536 5.38 2.76 39.91
CA TRP A 536 5.74 4.18 40.06
C TRP A 536 5.27 4.82 41.36
N THR A 537 4.14 4.40 41.92
CA THR A 537 3.55 5.08 43.09
C THR A 537 3.58 4.23 44.37
N GLY A 538 3.87 2.93 44.28
CA GLY A 538 3.74 1.99 45.39
C GLY A 538 2.28 1.64 45.76
N ALA A 539 1.28 2.22 45.08
CA ALA A 539 -0.13 2.03 45.39
C ALA A 539 -0.97 1.86 44.10
N CYS A 540 -1.80 0.83 44.07
CA CYS A 540 -2.70 0.55 42.94
C CYS A 540 -4.15 0.52 43.42
N PRO A 541 -5.06 1.34 42.83
CA PRO A 541 -6.46 1.40 43.23
C PRO A 541 -7.23 0.12 42.92
N ASN A 542 -6.66 -0.75 42.07
CA ASN A 542 -7.27 -1.99 41.66
C ASN A 542 -6.86 -3.17 42.56
N ILE A 543 -6.24 -2.95 43.73
CA ILE A 543 -5.95 -4.04 44.69
C ILE A 543 -7.28 -4.49 45.33
N PRO A 544 -7.56 -5.81 45.44
CA PRO A 544 -6.70 -6.95 45.09
C PRO A 544 -6.81 -7.43 43.63
N PHE A 545 -7.77 -6.93 42.85
CA PHE A 545 -8.12 -7.41 41.51
C PHE A 545 -7.25 -6.92 40.33
N CYS A 546 -6.09 -6.33 40.60
CA CYS A 546 -5.26 -5.76 39.53
C CYS A 546 -4.83 -6.88 38.55
N PRO A 547 -5.09 -6.71 37.24
CA PRO A 547 -4.77 -7.72 36.22
C PRO A 547 -3.27 -7.77 35.89
N HIS A 548 -2.46 -6.89 36.47
CA HIS A 548 -1.03 -6.78 36.23
C HIS A 548 -0.23 -7.14 37.49
N TYR A 549 0.99 -7.63 37.30
CA TYR A 549 1.86 -8.05 38.41
C TYR A 549 2.38 -6.85 39.19
N HIS A 550 2.36 -6.93 40.52
CA HIS A 550 2.86 -5.90 41.42
C HIS A 550 4.26 -6.32 41.89
N HIS A 551 5.31 -5.86 41.21
CA HIS A 551 6.69 -6.22 41.57
C HIS A 551 7.03 -5.67 42.96
N PRO A 552 7.42 -6.51 43.95
CA PRO A 552 7.69 -6.06 45.32
C PRO A 552 8.78 -4.98 45.37
N ASP A 553 9.85 -5.18 44.60
CA ASP A 553 10.97 -4.23 44.50
C ASP A 553 10.70 -3.05 43.55
N ARG A 554 9.47 -2.94 43.01
CA ARG A 554 9.03 -1.88 42.09
C ARG A 554 9.96 -1.69 40.89
N LEU A 555 10.43 -2.80 40.33
CA LEU A 555 11.23 -2.75 39.11
C LEU A 555 10.37 -2.73 37.85
N PRO A 556 10.86 -2.10 36.77
CA PRO A 556 10.16 -2.01 35.50
C PRO A 556 10.15 -3.32 34.70
N TYR A 557 10.90 -4.31 35.15
CA TYR A 557 11.06 -5.63 34.54
C TYR A 557 11.00 -6.71 35.64
N LEU A 558 10.66 -7.92 35.22
CA LEU A 558 10.61 -9.12 36.05
C LEU A 558 11.18 -10.28 35.23
N TRP A 559 12.22 -10.91 35.76
CA TRP A 559 12.80 -12.11 35.18
C TRP A 559 12.26 -13.34 35.89
N LEU A 560 11.80 -14.31 35.11
CA LEU A 560 11.29 -15.59 35.57
C LEU A 560 12.16 -16.73 35.03
N THR A 561 12.33 -17.78 35.82
CA THR A 561 12.93 -19.05 35.40
C THR A 561 11.88 -20.17 35.52
N ALA A 562 11.92 -21.15 34.63
CA ALA A 562 11.03 -22.30 34.66
C ALA A 562 11.69 -23.45 35.44
N GLU A 563 11.27 -23.66 36.69
CA GLU A 563 11.69 -24.78 37.55
C GLU A 563 10.50 -25.72 37.75
N ASP A 564 10.68 -27.01 37.46
CA ASP A 564 9.65 -28.06 37.60
C ASP A 564 8.31 -27.71 36.90
N GLY A 565 8.38 -27.07 35.73
CA GLY A 565 7.21 -26.67 34.94
C GLY A 565 6.47 -25.44 35.46
N GLN A 566 6.97 -24.75 36.49
CA GLN A 566 6.40 -23.53 37.03
C GLN A 566 7.35 -22.33 36.86
N TRP A 567 6.79 -21.19 36.46
CA TRP A 567 7.55 -19.95 36.36
C TRP A 567 7.74 -19.32 37.74
N ARG A 568 8.98 -19.28 38.20
CA ARG A 568 9.39 -18.67 39.47
C ARG A 568 10.18 -17.40 39.23
N ARG A 569 10.06 -16.44 40.14
CA ARG A 569 10.80 -15.18 40.09
C ARG A 569 12.29 -15.41 40.32
N ILE A 570 13.12 -14.92 39.41
CA ILE A 570 14.56 -14.82 39.62
C ILE A 570 14.81 -13.71 40.65
N PRO A 571 15.67 -13.93 41.67
CA PRO A 571 16.02 -12.90 42.64
C PRO A 571 16.44 -11.59 41.97
N THR A 572 16.04 -10.46 42.56
CA THR A 572 16.23 -9.13 41.97
C THR A 572 17.71 -8.81 41.67
N SER A 573 18.65 -9.27 42.51
CA SER A 573 20.09 -9.12 42.27
C SER A 573 20.56 -9.72 40.94
N ASP A 574 20.02 -10.88 40.60
CA ASP A 574 20.41 -11.65 39.41
C ASP A 574 19.61 -11.18 38.20
N GLY A 575 18.34 -10.81 38.41
CA GLY A 575 17.49 -10.16 37.41
C GLY A 575 18.05 -8.82 36.91
N VAL A 576 18.70 -8.03 37.78
CA VAL A 576 19.39 -6.77 37.36
C VAL A 576 20.58 -7.07 36.46
N GLN A 577 21.36 -8.13 36.76
CA GLN A 577 22.49 -8.52 35.92
C GLN A 577 22.04 -9.06 34.55
N LEU A 578 20.95 -9.84 34.51
CA LEU A 578 20.34 -10.31 33.27
C LEU A 578 19.80 -9.16 32.42
N GLU A 579 19.14 -8.18 33.05
CA GLU A 579 18.65 -6.99 32.37
C GLU A 579 19.78 -6.15 31.77
N THR A 580 20.86 -5.94 32.53
CA THR A 580 22.02 -5.15 32.08
C THR A 580 22.65 -5.77 30.83
N ARG A 581 22.88 -7.08 30.83
CA ARG A 581 23.41 -7.79 29.66
C ARG A 581 22.44 -7.84 28.49
N PHE A 582 21.13 -7.85 28.74
CA PHE A 582 20.11 -7.78 27.68
C PHE A 582 20.11 -6.42 26.97
N CYS A 583 20.41 -5.34 27.67
CA CYS A 583 20.37 -3.97 27.13
C CYS A 583 21.66 -3.51 26.44
N GLU A 584 22.78 -4.24 26.57
CA GLU A 584 24.11 -3.78 26.14
C GLU A 584 24.60 -4.29 24.75
N TYR A 585 23.83 -5.04 23.94
CA TYR A 585 24.40 -5.68 22.72
C TYR A 585 23.60 -5.56 21.40
N ASP A 586 24.34 -5.22 20.33
CA ASP A 586 23.93 -4.79 18.98
C ASP A 586 24.21 -5.86 17.90
N ASP A 587 23.91 -7.15 18.16
CA ASP A 587 24.45 -8.27 17.35
C ASP A 587 23.47 -9.46 17.14
N VAL A 588 22.28 -9.19 16.60
CA VAL A 588 21.24 -10.23 16.28
C VAL A 588 21.56 -11.04 15.00
N LEU A 589 22.73 -10.83 14.38
CA LEU A 589 23.16 -11.60 13.20
C LEU A 589 24.02 -12.83 13.50
N LYS A 590 24.34 -13.14 14.75
CA LYS A 590 25.03 -14.39 15.11
C LYS A 590 24.24 -15.15 16.16
N LYS A 591 23.47 -16.14 15.69
CA LYS A 591 22.89 -17.19 16.55
C LYS A 591 24.02 -17.86 17.35
N GLU A 592 24.17 -17.47 18.62
CA GLU A 592 24.63 -18.29 19.77
C GLU A 592 24.93 -17.36 20.96
N VAL A 593 24.07 -17.39 21.99
CA VAL A 593 24.45 -16.91 23.33
C VAL A 593 24.27 -18.07 24.30
N LYS A 594 25.39 -18.63 24.77
CA LYS A 594 25.44 -19.51 25.92
C LYS A 594 25.31 -18.67 27.20
N LEU A 595 24.12 -18.68 27.80
CA LEU A 595 23.82 -18.12 29.13
C LEU A 595 24.40 -18.97 30.30
N GLU A 596 25.59 -19.55 30.13
CA GLU A 596 26.14 -20.60 31.03
C GLU A 596 26.74 -20.08 32.35
N ILE A 597 26.74 -18.77 32.64
CA ILE A 597 27.45 -18.23 33.82
C ILE A 597 26.53 -17.74 34.95
N LEU A 598 25.21 -17.65 34.77
CA LEU A 598 24.31 -17.14 35.83
C LEU A 598 23.19 -18.12 36.24
N LEU A 599 22.92 -19.15 35.44
CA LEU A 599 21.96 -20.19 35.78
C LEU A 599 22.68 -21.52 35.60
N GLN A 600 23.11 -22.14 36.71
CA GLN A 600 23.75 -23.46 36.72
C GLN A 600 22.82 -24.59 36.22
N SER A 601 21.64 -24.25 35.72
CA SER A 601 20.63 -25.13 35.18
C SER A 601 20.19 -24.57 33.81
N HIS A 602 20.14 -25.42 32.78
CA HIS A 602 19.70 -25.09 31.41
C HIS A 602 18.19 -24.76 31.32
N LEU A 603 17.67 -24.01 32.28
CA LEU A 603 16.24 -23.75 32.43
C LEU A 603 15.81 -22.55 31.57
N PRO A 604 14.62 -22.61 30.93
CA PRO A 604 14.05 -21.49 30.20
C PRO A 604 13.86 -20.25 31.08
N VAL A 605 14.19 -19.08 30.53
CA VAL A 605 13.96 -17.78 31.16
C VAL A 605 12.92 -16.95 30.40
N LYS A 606 12.08 -16.21 31.13
CA LYS A 606 11.04 -15.33 30.60
C LYS A 606 11.16 -13.95 31.24
N ARG A 607 11.16 -12.90 30.41
CA ARG A 607 11.15 -11.49 30.86
C ARG A 607 9.75 -10.91 30.71
N ILE A 608 9.24 -10.26 31.75
CA ILE A 608 7.96 -9.55 31.77
C ILE A 608 8.25 -8.08 32.05
N LEU A 609 7.59 -7.16 31.35
CA LEU A 609 7.85 -5.72 31.45
C LEU A 609 6.63 -4.93 31.92
N LEU A 610 6.90 -3.72 32.40
CA LEU A 610 5.89 -2.68 32.49
C LEU A 610 5.23 -2.42 31.13
N LEU A 611 3.91 -2.28 31.16
CA LEU A 611 3.19 -1.72 30.03
C LEU A 611 3.66 -0.28 29.82
N ASN A 612 4.31 -0.02 28.67
CA ASN A 612 4.91 1.24 28.26
C ASN A 612 6.03 1.77 29.15
N ILE A 613 7.28 1.62 28.68
CA ILE A 613 8.35 2.56 29.03
C ILE A 613 8.74 3.28 27.74
N PRO A 614 8.38 4.57 27.60
CA PRO A 614 9.12 5.46 26.71
C PRO A 614 10.48 5.69 27.35
N LEU A 615 11.55 5.16 26.77
CA LEU A 615 12.91 5.57 27.13
C LEU A 615 13.09 7.01 26.62
N ARG A 616 12.75 7.99 27.46
CA ARG A 616 13.39 9.30 27.42
C ARG A 616 14.78 9.12 28.02
N LEU A 617 15.80 9.28 27.19
CA LEU A 617 17.12 9.68 27.66
C LEU A 617 17.31 11.12 27.16
N ASP A 618 16.99 12.06 28.05
CA ASP A 618 17.47 13.43 27.93
C ASP A 618 18.95 13.42 28.36
N TYR A 619 19.81 13.95 27.49
CA TYR A 619 20.99 14.73 27.87
C TYR A 619 21.04 15.98 26.99
#